data_AF-B0DYD3-F1
#
_entry.id   AF-B0DYD3-F1
#
_cell.length_a   1.000
_cell.length_b   1.000
_cell.length_c   1.000
_cell.angle_alpha   90.00
_cell.angle_beta   90.00
_cell.angle_gamma   90.00
#
_symmetry.space_group_name_H-M   'P 1'
#
loop_
_entity.id
_entity.type
_entity.pdbx_description
1 polymer ?
#
loop_
_entity_poly.entity_id
_entity_poly.type
_entity_poly.pdbx_seq_one_letter_code
_entity_poly.pdbx_strand_id
1 'polypeptide(L)'
;MANSVEIPQDIIDNVIVALGDDKRSLKQCALVSSSFLRPSRKQLFYSISFGSNVEACAKLHQALVQNPVNRSFVRRMSVNNQHYWVSHFDDSILSIVQLPFCHLEELSLANVMWGRFSGELSDALFTLIHSPTLKFLYLIQVQSVPLTLFHGIVHLRKLYLQDVWFDYYAAEQPRSLTPKGVATTSSHAVVDHCEWSFWDPTAMMSPSIMFRFILIYAAILFGAIWTPL
;
A
#
# COMPACT_ATOMS: atom_id res chain seq x y z
N MET A 1 -6.63 18.08 -48.99
CA MET A 1 -6.19 17.18 -47.91
C MET A 1 -5.15 17.96 -47.10
N ALA A 2 -5.52 18.48 -45.94
CA ALA A 2 -4.59 19.20 -45.09
C ALA A 2 -3.71 18.17 -44.37
N ASN A 3 -2.40 18.21 -44.61
CA ASN A 3 -1.43 17.43 -43.85
C ASN A 3 -1.50 17.92 -42.40
N SER A 4 -2.20 17.19 -41.54
CA SER A 4 -2.20 17.44 -40.10
C SER A 4 -0.76 17.28 -39.62
N VAL A 5 -0.19 18.33 -39.06
CA VAL A 5 1.13 18.27 -38.43
C VAL A 5 0.99 17.38 -37.20
N GLU A 6 1.50 16.16 -37.29
CA GLU A 6 1.53 15.25 -36.15
C GLU A 6 2.52 15.78 -35.10
N ILE A 7 2.02 15.99 -33.89
CA ILE A 7 2.85 16.39 -32.76
C ILE A 7 3.71 15.18 -32.36
N PRO A 8 5.04 15.31 -32.24
CA PRO A 8 5.89 14.21 -31.79
C PRO A 8 5.48 13.69 -30.42
N GLN A 9 5.50 12.37 -30.23
CA GLN A 9 5.02 11.73 -29.00
C GLN A 9 5.80 12.19 -27.76
N ASP A 10 7.10 12.46 -27.88
CA ASP A 10 7.92 12.92 -26.76
C ASP A 10 7.45 14.28 -26.20
N ILE A 11 6.92 15.15 -27.07
CA ILE A 11 6.36 16.44 -26.64
C ILE A 11 5.06 16.20 -25.87
N ILE A 12 4.22 15.28 -26.32
CA ILE A 12 2.98 14.90 -25.64
C ILE A 12 3.31 14.33 -24.25
N ASP A 13 4.25 13.39 -24.19
CA ASP A 13 4.64 12.74 -22.93
C ASP A 13 5.24 13.76 -21.95
N ASN A 14 6.07 14.69 -22.41
CA ASN A 14 6.62 15.77 -21.58
C ASN A 14 5.54 16.71 -21.02
N VAL A 15 4.54 17.07 -21.84
CA VAL A 15 3.40 17.88 -21.38
C VAL A 15 2.62 17.13 -20.30
N ILE A 16 2.33 15.84 -20.51
CA ILE A 16 1.59 15.02 -19.55
C ILE A 16 2.36 14.83 -18.24
N VAL A 17 3.67 14.62 -18.31
CA VAL A 17 4.54 14.56 -17.13
C VAL A 17 4.55 15.90 -16.39
N ALA A 18 4.61 17.02 -17.11
CA ALA A 18 4.59 18.36 -16.50
C ALA A 18 3.27 18.69 -15.78
N LEU A 19 2.14 18.10 -16.21
CA LEU A 19 0.85 18.23 -15.50
C LEU A 19 0.82 17.51 -14.15
N GLY A 20 1.71 16.53 -13.93
CA GLY A 20 1.86 15.83 -12.65
C GLY A 20 0.56 15.20 -12.14
N ASP A 21 0.07 15.69 -11.00
CA ASP A 21 -1.14 15.20 -10.33
C ASP A 21 -2.41 16.03 -10.63
N ASP A 22 -2.37 16.96 -11.60
CA ASP A 22 -3.55 17.71 -12.03
C ASP A 22 -4.52 16.81 -12.83
N LYS A 23 -5.34 16.05 -12.09
CA LYS A 23 -6.35 15.14 -12.64
C LYS A 23 -7.36 15.85 -13.53
N ARG A 24 -7.62 17.15 -13.33
CA ARG A 24 -8.58 17.89 -14.16
C ARG A 24 -7.98 18.14 -15.54
N SER A 25 -6.77 18.66 -15.60
CA SER A 25 -6.06 18.92 -16.86
C SER A 25 -5.78 17.63 -17.62
N LEU A 26 -5.35 16.56 -16.94
CA LEU A 26 -5.13 15.25 -17.56
C LEU A 26 -6.41 14.68 -18.20
N LYS A 27 -7.57 14.86 -17.57
CA LYS A 27 -8.86 14.45 -18.16
C LYS A 27 -9.17 15.26 -19.42
N GLN A 28 -8.91 16.56 -19.42
CA GLN A 28 -9.12 17.39 -20.60
C GLN A 28 -8.18 16.98 -21.73
N CYS A 29 -6.89 16.77 -21.46
CA CYS A 29 -5.92 16.28 -22.44
C CYS A 29 -6.37 14.94 -23.06
N ALA A 30 -6.89 14.01 -22.25
CA ALA A 30 -7.40 12.73 -22.75
C ALA A 30 -8.55 12.87 -23.75
N LEU A 31 -9.29 13.99 -23.74
CA LEU A 31 -10.40 14.27 -24.65
C LEU A 31 -9.99 15.04 -25.92
N VAL A 32 -8.81 15.66 -25.94
CA VAL A 32 -8.35 16.47 -27.08
C VAL A 32 -8.04 15.61 -28.30
N SER A 33 -7.27 14.53 -28.13
CA SER A 33 -6.97 13.58 -29.21
C SER A 33 -6.55 12.21 -28.70
N SER A 34 -6.58 11.20 -29.58
CA SER A 34 -6.16 9.82 -29.28
C SER A 34 -4.70 9.72 -28.83
N SER A 35 -3.81 10.59 -29.34
CA SER A 35 -2.39 10.61 -28.96
C SER A 35 -2.18 11.02 -27.49
N PHE A 36 -3.05 11.88 -26.94
CA PHE A 36 -3.00 12.27 -25.53
C PHE A 36 -3.72 11.28 -24.60
N LEU A 37 -4.65 10.47 -25.13
CA LEU A 37 -5.49 9.57 -24.33
C LEU A 37 -4.68 8.58 -23.51
N ARG A 38 -3.73 7.87 -24.13
CA ARG A 38 -2.96 6.81 -23.45
C ARG A 38 -2.00 7.37 -22.39
N PRO A 39 -1.16 8.39 -22.68
CA PRO A 39 -0.30 8.98 -21.65
C PRO A 39 -1.11 9.61 -20.50
N SER A 40 -2.21 10.31 -20.81
CA SER A 40 -3.08 10.91 -19.78
C SER A 40 -3.70 9.83 -18.89
N ARG A 41 -4.21 8.72 -19.46
CA ARG A 41 -4.75 7.59 -18.68
C ARG A 41 -3.69 6.96 -17.79
N LYS A 42 -2.47 6.75 -18.31
CA LYS A 42 -1.36 6.21 -17.54
C LYS A 42 -1.13 7.06 -16.28
N GLN A 43 -1.11 8.39 -16.42
CA GLN A 43 -0.93 9.29 -15.28
C GLN A 43 -2.16 9.34 -14.36
N LEU A 44 -3.38 9.37 -14.90
CA LEU A 44 -4.62 9.39 -14.11
C LEU A 44 -4.79 8.16 -13.21
N PHE A 45 -4.34 6.99 -13.67
CA PHE A 45 -4.41 5.73 -12.93
C PHE A 45 -3.09 5.37 -12.25
N TYR A 46 -2.05 6.20 -12.34
CA TYR A 46 -0.75 5.95 -11.71
C TYR A 46 -0.88 5.81 -10.19
N SER A 47 -1.68 6.68 -9.58
CA SER A 47 -2.00 6.66 -8.15
C SER A 47 -3.51 6.60 -7.95
N ILE A 48 -3.97 5.56 -7.25
CA ILE A 48 -5.36 5.42 -6.82
C ILE A 48 -5.45 5.63 -5.31
N SER A 49 -6.47 6.36 -4.91
CA SER A 49 -6.77 6.65 -3.50
C SER A 49 -8.23 6.37 -3.27
N PHE A 50 -8.54 5.61 -2.23
CA PHE A 50 -9.89 5.33 -1.83
C PHE A 50 -10.04 5.32 -0.31
N GLY A 51 -11.26 5.51 0.15
CA GLY A 51 -11.61 5.76 1.55
C GLY A 51 -13.12 5.66 1.71
N SER A 52 -13.66 6.18 2.80
CA SER A 52 -15.06 6.00 3.24
C SER A 52 -16.20 6.23 2.22
N ASN A 53 -15.94 6.81 1.03
CA ASN A 53 -16.92 6.94 -0.04
C ASN A 53 -17.09 5.62 -0.83
N VAL A 54 -18.08 4.82 -0.40
CA VAL A 54 -18.46 3.53 -1.00
C VAL A 54 -18.78 3.66 -2.50
N GLU A 55 -19.53 4.68 -2.91
CA GLU A 55 -19.93 4.85 -4.32
C GLU A 55 -18.73 5.14 -5.22
N ALA A 56 -17.78 5.97 -4.77
CA ALA A 56 -16.55 6.24 -5.49
C ALA A 56 -15.70 4.98 -5.65
N CYS A 57 -15.65 4.14 -4.62
CA CYS A 57 -14.93 2.87 -4.65
C CYS A 57 -15.56 1.88 -5.61
N ALA A 58 -16.89 1.74 -5.60
CA ALA A 58 -17.61 0.90 -6.55
C ALA A 58 -17.37 1.34 -8.00
N LYS A 59 -17.40 2.65 -8.28
CA LYS A 59 -17.09 3.20 -9.61
C LYS A 59 -15.64 2.95 -10.02
N LEU A 60 -14.68 3.10 -9.09
CA LEU A 60 -13.28 2.80 -9.34
C LEU A 60 -13.07 1.31 -9.65
N HIS A 61 -13.63 0.43 -8.82
CA HIS A 61 -13.61 -1.01 -9.02
C HIS A 61 -14.17 -1.38 -10.40
N GLN A 62 -15.36 -0.88 -10.74
CA GLN A 62 -15.98 -1.11 -12.05
C GLN A 62 -15.08 -0.62 -13.20
N ALA A 63 -14.50 0.57 -13.09
CA ALA A 63 -13.60 1.12 -14.11
C ALA A 63 -12.33 0.26 -14.30
N LEU A 64 -11.77 -0.28 -13.22
CA LEU A 64 -10.59 -1.14 -13.25
C LEU A 64 -10.90 -2.54 -13.80
N VAL A 65 -12.07 -3.10 -13.48
CA VAL A 65 -12.53 -4.39 -14.02
C VAL A 65 -12.80 -4.29 -15.51
N GLN A 66 -13.51 -3.23 -15.95
CA GLN A 66 -13.86 -3.03 -17.36
C GLN A 66 -12.63 -2.70 -18.23
N ASN A 67 -11.56 -2.15 -17.64
CA ASN A 67 -10.37 -1.76 -18.36
C ASN A 67 -9.10 -2.32 -17.70
N PRO A 68 -8.76 -3.59 -17.95
CA PRO A 68 -7.56 -4.22 -17.39
C PRO A 68 -6.27 -3.45 -17.63
N VAL A 69 -6.16 -2.72 -18.75
CA VAL A 69 -5.02 -1.87 -19.09
C VAL A 69 -4.84 -0.73 -18.07
N ASN A 70 -5.92 -0.20 -17.48
CA ASN A 70 -5.79 0.82 -16.44
C ASN A 70 -5.16 0.24 -15.16
N ARG A 71 -5.47 -1.02 -14.83
CA ARG A 71 -4.87 -1.70 -13.68
C ARG A 71 -3.36 -1.82 -13.81
N SER A 72 -2.86 -2.07 -15.03
CA SER A 72 -1.42 -2.17 -15.28
C SER A 72 -0.69 -0.83 -15.21
N PHE A 73 -1.40 0.30 -15.09
CA PHE A 73 -0.80 1.61 -14.84
C PHE A 73 -0.71 1.96 -13.36
N VAL A 74 -1.46 1.28 -12.48
CA VAL A 74 -1.42 1.53 -11.04
C VAL A 74 -0.04 1.19 -10.50
N ARG A 75 0.58 2.18 -9.84
CA ARG A 75 1.87 2.06 -9.16
C ARG A 75 1.77 2.41 -7.69
N ARG A 76 0.81 3.28 -7.32
CA ARG A 76 0.57 3.69 -5.93
C ARG A 76 -0.89 3.45 -5.55
N MET A 77 -1.09 2.87 -4.38
CA MET A 77 -2.39 2.65 -3.78
C MET A 77 -2.42 3.27 -2.39
N SER A 78 -3.43 4.08 -2.10
CA SER A 78 -3.64 4.66 -0.78
C SER A 78 -5.05 4.34 -0.28
N VAL A 79 -5.14 3.77 0.92
CA VAL A 79 -6.38 3.51 1.65
C VAL A 79 -6.41 4.47 2.83
N ASN A 80 -7.37 5.38 2.85
CA ASN A 80 -7.52 6.34 3.93
C ASN A 80 -8.93 6.29 4.50
N ASN A 81 -9.05 5.91 5.78
CA ASN A 81 -10.34 5.93 6.46
C ASN A 81 -10.42 7.09 7.46
N GLN A 82 -10.80 8.27 6.99
CA GLN A 82 -11.01 9.44 7.87
C GLN A 82 -12.11 9.23 8.93
N HIS A 83 -12.92 8.18 8.80
CA HIS A 83 -13.97 7.85 9.74
C HIS A 83 -13.68 6.49 10.37
N TYR A 84 -12.89 6.49 11.45
CA TYR A 84 -12.49 5.31 12.25
C TYR A 84 -13.65 4.37 12.72
N TRP A 85 -14.91 4.69 12.38
CA TRP A 85 -16.12 4.15 12.96
C TRP A 85 -17.06 3.44 11.99
N VAL A 86 -16.80 3.43 10.67
CA VAL A 86 -17.75 2.84 9.71
C VAL A 86 -17.31 1.43 9.29
N SER A 87 -18.04 0.43 9.78
CA SER A 87 -17.85 -1.01 9.55
C SER A 87 -18.21 -1.50 8.14
N HIS A 88 -18.74 -0.65 7.27
CA HIS A 88 -19.28 -1.04 5.96
C HIS A 88 -18.33 -0.80 4.80
N PHE A 89 -17.09 -0.38 5.05
CA PHE A 89 -16.15 -0.06 3.97
C PHE A 89 -15.29 -1.25 3.50
N ASP A 90 -15.28 -2.34 4.27
CA ASP A 90 -14.45 -3.52 4.00
C ASP A 90 -14.74 -4.13 2.63
N ASP A 91 -16.02 -4.37 2.29
CA ASP A 91 -16.40 -4.98 1.00
C ASP A 91 -15.92 -4.17 -0.21
N SER A 92 -15.99 -2.83 -0.09
CA SER A 92 -15.57 -1.92 -1.15
C SER A 92 -14.05 -1.92 -1.32
N ILE A 93 -13.29 -1.89 -0.22
CA ILE A 93 -11.83 -2.02 -0.28
C ILE A 93 -11.45 -3.38 -0.84
N LEU A 94 -12.05 -4.45 -0.32
CA LEU A 94 -11.74 -5.83 -0.64
C LEU A 94 -11.85 -6.04 -2.15
N SER A 95 -12.93 -5.56 -2.76
CA SER A 95 -13.14 -5.66 -4.21
C SER A 95 -12.00 -5.05 -5.03
N ILE A 96 -11.39 -3.94 -4.56
CA ILE A 96 -10.28 -3.28 -5.24
C ILE A 96 -8.97 -4.00 -4.94
N VAL A 97 -8.69 -4.33 -3.69
CA VAL A 97 -7.42 -4.95 -3.25
C VAL A 97 -7.23 -6.35 -3.83
N GLN A 98 -8.32 -7.10 -4.08
CA GLN A 98 -8.28 -8.41 -4.72
C GLN A 98 -7.96 -8.35 -6.23
N LEU A 99 -7.95 -7.17 -6.85
CA LEU A 99 -7.59 -7.05 -8.25
C LEU A 99 -6.08 -7.34 -8.45
N PRO A 100 -5.70 -8.00 -9.55
CA PRO A 100 -4.30 -8.29 -9.83
C PRO A 100 -3.55 -7.03 -10.28
N PHE A 101 -2.73 -6.46 -9.38
CA PHE A 101 -1.84 -5.34 -9.69
C PHE A 101 -0.41 -5.82 -9.91
N CYS A 102 -0.03 -6.04 -11.17
CA CYS A 102 1.28 -6.60 -11.53
C CYS A 102 2.48 -5.67 -11.32
N HIS A 103 2.24 -4.43 -10.90
CA HIS A 103 3.26 -3.39 -10.84
C HIS A 103 3.03 -2.44 -9.66
N LEU A 104 2.26 -2.83 -8.64
CA LEU A 104 2.08 -1.96 -7.49
C LEU A 104 3.44 -1.83 -6.76
N GLU A 105 3.92 -0.60 -6.63
CA GLU A 105 5.21 -0.28 -6.02
C GLU A 105 5.04 0.37 -4.64
N GLU A 106 3.89 0.98 -4.38
CA GLU A 106 3.64 1.74 -3.16
C GLU A 106 2.26 1.47 -2.61
N LEU A 107 2.21 1.16 -1.31
CA LEU A 107 0.98 1.01 -0.54
C LEU A 107 1.03 1.94 0.66
N SER A 108 -0.05 2.71 0.83
CA SER A 108 -0.23 3.62 1.95
C SER A 108 -1.54 3.30 2.66
N LEU A 109 -1.47 2.97 3.94
CA LEU A 109 -2.62 2.79 4.81
C LEU A 109 -2.64 3.91 5.83
N ALA A 110 -3.70 4.70 5.82
CA ALA A 110 -3.86 5.86 6.69
C ALA A 110 -5.17 5.78 7.48
N ASN A 111 -5.12 6.05 8.78
CA ASN A 111 -6.31 6.12 9.65
C ASN A 111 -7.13 4.83 9.69
N VAL A 112 -6.49 3.65 9.68
CA VAL A 112 -7.20 2.36 9.68
C VAL A 112 -6.95 1.59 10.97
N MET A 113 -7.96 0.85 11.42
CA MET A 113 -7.84 -0.08 12.55
C MET A 113 -7.78 -1.49 11.96
N TRP A 114 -6.57 -2.03 11.82
CA TRP A 114 -6.31 -3.30 11.17
C TRP A 114 -7.11 -4.45 11.79
N GLY A 115 -7.20 -4.49 13.12
CA GLY A 115 -7.97 -5.51 13.86
C GLY A 115 -9.48 -5.48 13.62
N ARG A 116 -9.99 -4.49 12.86
CA ARG A 116 -11.40 -4.44 12.43
C ARG A 116 -11.61 -4.91 10.99
N PHE A 117 -10.56 -5.12 10.22
CA PHE A 117 -10.71 -5.68 8.87
C PHE A 117 -11.30 -7.08 8.94
N SER A 118 -12.17 -7.40 7.97
CA SER A 118 -12.55 -8.78 7.72
C SER A 118 -11.30 -9.65 7.48
N GLY A 119 -11.39 -10.94 7.81
CA GLY A 119 -10.28 -11.87 7.57
C GLY A 119 -9.83 -11.86 6.12
N GLU A 120 -10.78 -11.80 5.18
CA GLU A 120 -10.52 -11.76 3.74
C GLU A 120 -9.76 -10.50 3.31
N LEU A 121 -10.11 -9.34 3.89
CA LEU A 121 -9.43 -8.09 3.61
C LEU A 121 -8.02 -8.07 4.21
N SER A 122 -7.87 -8.55 5.45
CA SER A 122 -6.56 -8.71 6.07
C SER A 122 -5.67 -9.63 5.23
N ASP A 123 -6.18 -10.77 4.76
CA ASP A 123 -5.44 -11.72 3.92
C ASP A 123 -5.06 -11.12 2.56
N ALA A 124 -5.97 -10.37 1.94
CA ALA A 124 -5.71 -9.69 0.67
C ALA A 124 -4.64 -8.59 0.82
N LEU A 125 -4.71 -7.78 1.88
CA LEU A 125 -3.69 -6.78 2.21
C LEU A 125 -2.36 -7.43 2.56
N PHE A 126 -2.36 -8.54 3.30
CA PHE A 126 -1.16 -9.31 3.63
C PHE A 126 -0.48 -9.80 2.34
N THR A 127 -1.27 -10.38 1.42
CA THR A 127 -0.79 -10.82 0.10
C THR A 127 -0.20 -9.66 -0.69
N LEU A 128 -0.86 -8.49 -0.68
CA LEU A 128 -0.39 -7.30 -1.38
C LEU A 128 0.92 -6.76 -0.81
N ILE A 129 1.05 -6.75 0.52
CA ILE A 129 2.25 -6.30 1.25
C ILE A 129 3.44 -7.23 1.02
N HIS A 130 3.19 -8.52 0.79
CA HIS A 130 4.23 -9.50 0.46
C HIS A 130 4.51 -9.61 -1.03
N SER A 131 3.86 -8.79 -1.88
CA SER A 131 4.08 -8.80 -3.32
C SER A 131 5.49 -8.31 -3.65
N PRO A 132 6.29 -9.05 -4.45
CA PRO A 132 7.67 -8.68 -4.76
C PRO A 132 7.83 -7.34 -5.51
N THR A 133 6.74 -6.80 -6.05
CA THR A 133 6.73 -5.49 -6.73
C THR A 133 6.68 -4.32 -5.76
N LEU A 134 6.22 -4.53 -4.52
CA LEU A 134 5.99 -3.48 -3.54
C LEU A 134 7.31 -3.00 -2.95
N LYS A 135 7.65 -1.72 -3.10
CA LYS A 135 8.92 -1.15 -2.64
C LYS A 135 8.73 -0.22 -1.45
N PHE A 136 7.58 0.42 -1.35
CA PHE A 136 7.32 1.44 -0.35
C PHE A 136 6.03 1.09 0.42
N LEU A 137 6.15 0.96 1.73
CA LEU A 137 5.01 0.74 2.62
C LEU A 137 4.93 1.91 3.61
N TYR A 138 3.78 2.59 3.60
CA TYR A 138 3.47 3.69 4.51
C TYR A 138 2.30 3.28 5.41
N LEU A 139 2.53 3.24 6.72
CA LEU A 139 1.48 3.03 7.70
C LEU A 139 1.39 4.29 8.57
N ILE A 140 0.27 5.00 8.49
CA ILE A 140 0.04 6.27 9.16
C ILE A 140 -1.22 6.15 10.02
N GLN A 141 -1.09 6.32 11.34
CA GLN A 141 -2.22 6.23 12.28
C GLN A 141 -2.97 4.90 12.14
N VAL A 142 -2.19 3.80 12.07
CA VAL A 142 -2.73 2.44 11.91
C VAL A 142 -2.74 1.72 13.25
N GLN A 143 -3.88 1.20 13.66
CA GLN A 143 -4.05 0.52 14.94
C GLN A 143 -4.18 -1.00 14.78
N SER A 144 -3.79 -1.75 15.82
CA SER A 144 -3.88 -3.22 15.90
C SER A 144 -3.20 -3.96 14.75
N VAL A 145 -2.03 -3.48 14.29
CA VAL A 145 -1.26 -4.13 13.22
C VAL A 145 -0.64 -5.43 13.74
N PRO A 146 -0.86 -6.59 13.11
CA PRO A 146 -0.22 -7.83 13.53
C PRO A 146 1.29 -7.77 13.23
N LEU A 147 2.13 -8.12 14.21
CA LEU A 147 3.59 -8.14 14.00
C LEU A 147 4.04 -9.11 12.90
N THR A 148 3.25 -10.17 12.68
CA THR A 148 3.47 -11.15 11.60
C THR A 148 3.35 -10.52 10.22
N LEU A 149 2.77 -9.32 10.09
CA LEU A 149 2.68 -8.59 8.82
C LEU A 149 4.05 -8.36 8.18
N PHE A 150 5.12 -8.21 8.96
CA PHE A 150 6.46 -7.93 8.44
C PHE A 150 7.31 -9.18 8.26
N HIS A 151 6.78 -10.36 8.60
CA HIS A 151 7.56 -11.59 8.54
C HIS A 151 7.87 -11.96 7.09
N GLY A 152 9.16 -12.09 6.75
CA GLY A 152 9.59 -12.57 5.43
C GLY A 152 9.51 -11.50 4.32
N ILE A 153 9.26 -10.24 4.67
CA ILE A 153 9.35 -9.14 3.73
C ILE A 153 10.82 -8.79 3.49
N VAL A 154 11.34 -9.21 2.33
CA VAL A 154 12.75 -8.97 1.93
C VAL A 154 12.92 -7.93 0.82
N HIS A 155 11.81 -7.40 0.27
CA HIS A 155 11.80 -6.63 -0.97
C HIS A 155 11.45 -5.15 -0.78
N LEU A 156 10.99 -4.75 0.42
CA LEU A 156 10.71 -3.35 0.74
C LEU A 156 11.99 -2.53 0.82
N ARG A 157 12.01 -1.39 0.10
CA ARG A 157 13.09 -0.40 0.15
C ARG A 157 12.83 0.69 1.17
N LYS A 158 11.55 1.05 1.36
CA LYS A 158 11.13 2.03 2.35
C LYS A 158 9.99 1.49 3.20
N LEU A 159 10.16 1.58 4.51
CA LEU A 159 9.11 1.40 5.49
C LEU A 159 8.96 2.69 6.30
N TYR A 160 7.78 3.32 6.20
CA TYR A 160 7.44 4.53 6.94
C TYR A 160 6.32 4.23 7.92
N LEU A 161 6.58 4.46 9.21
CA LEU A 161 5.65 4.19 10.30
C LEU A 161 5.41 5.48 11.09
N GLN A 162 4.16 5.92 11.10
CA GLN A 162 3.73 7.09 11.85
C GLN A 162 2.53 6.73 12.72
N ASP A 163 2.64 6.89 14.04
CA ASP A 163 1.57 6.55 15.00
C ASP A 163 0.96 5.14 14.79
N VAL A 164 1.81 4.13 14.61
CA VAL A 164 1.39 2.74 14.37
C VAL A 164 1.36 1.95 15.68
N TRP A 165 0.25 1.26 15.93
CA TRP A 165 0.02 0.47 17.13
C TRP A 165 -0.08 -1.00 16.74
N PHE A 166 0.78 -1.84 17.31
CA PHE A 166 0.80 -3.28 17.01
C PHE A 166 -0.11 -4.05 17.96
N ASP A 167 -0.77 -5.09 17.45
CA ASP A 167 -1.53 -6.03 18.27
C ASP A 167 -0.59 -7.08 18.87
N TYR A 168 -0.47 -7.06 20.20
CA TYR A 168 0.35 -8.01 20.94
C TYR A 168 -0.42 -9.27 21.33
N TYR A 169 -1.75 -9.20 21.40
CA TYR A 169 -2.58 -10.29 21.87
C TYR A 169 -2.87 -11.32 20.77
N ALA A 170 -2.70 -10.94 19.50
CA ALA A 170 -2.80 -11.85 18.37
C ALA A 170 -1.68 -12.91 18.28
N ALA A 171 -0.64 -12.82 19.13
CA ALA A 171 0.44 -13.81 19.20
C ALA A 171 0.04 -15.10 19.93
N GLU A 172 -1.20 -15.21 20.46
CA GLU A 172 -1.65 -16.41 21.13
C GLU A 172 -1.95 -17.56 20.15
N GLN A 173 -1.02 -18.52 20.17
CA GLN A 173 -1.02 -19.86 19.59
C GLN A 173 -0.86 -19.94 18.07
N PRO A 174 0.38 -20.16 17.57
CA PRO A 174 0.55 -20.88 16.31
C PRO A 174 -0.24 -22.18 16.38
N ARG A 175 -1.37 -22.26 15.66
CA ARG A 175 -1.99 -23.54 15.34
C ARG A 175 -0.91 -24.37 14.68
N SER A 176 -0.60 -25.52 15.27
CA SER A 176 0.57 -26.35 15.02
C SER A 176 0.73 -26.76 13.54
N LEU A 177 1.30 -25.86 12.74
CA LEU A 177 1.96 -26.21 11.50
C LEU A 177 3.32 -26.79 11.88
N THR A 178 3.37 -28.09 12.12
CA THR A 178 4.64 -28.81 12.29
C THR A 178 5.44 -28.72 10.99
N PRO A 179 6.55 -27.98 10.94
CA PRO A 179 7.39 -27.94 9.76
C PRO A 179 8.34 -29.13 9.86
N LYS A 180 8.08 -30.17 9.06
CA LYS A 180 9.05 -31.24 8.84
C LYS A 180 10.25 -30.66 8.09
N GLY A 181 11.35 -30.46 8.82
CA GLY A 181 12.74 -30.41 8.35
C GLY A 181 12.98 -29.72 7.00
N VAL A 182 13.08 -28.39 7.01
CA VAL A 182 13.70 -27.64 5.91
C VAL A 182 14.69 -26.66 6.53
N ALA A 183 15.95 -26.76 6.12
CA ALA A 183 17.01 -25.85 6.54
C ALA A 183 16.67 -24.43 6.05
N THR A 184 16.38 -23.52 6.98
CA THR A 184 16.22 -22.11 6.71
C THR A 184 17.59 -21.49 6.44
N THR A 185 17.92 -21.32 5.16
CA THR A 185 18.94 -20.37 4.74
C THR A 185 18.46 -18.97 5.14
N SER A 186 19.22 -18.30 6.01
CA SER A 186 18.90 -16.94 6.48
C SER A 186 19.03 -15.96 5.30
N SER A 187 17.95 -15.70 4.58
CA SER A 187 17.89 -14.57 3.65
C SER A 187 17.73 -13.30 4.47
N HIS A 188 18.81 -12.52 4.58
CA HIS A 188 18.76 -11.19 5.17
C HIS A 188 17.83 -10.30 4.34
N ALA A 189 16.74 -9.83 4.95
CA ALA A 189 15.96 -8.74 4.41
C ALA A 189 16.81 -7.46 4.46
N VAL A 190 16.95 -6.76 3.34
CA VAL A 190 17.64 -5.47 3.29
C VAL A 190 16.57 -4.40 3.11
N VAL A 191 16.07 -3.87 4.23
CA VAL A 191 15.28 -2.64 4.20
C VAL A 191 16.25 -1.47 4.14
N ASP A 192 16.39 -0.86 2.97
CA ASP A 192 17.35 0.23 2.73
C ASP A 192 17.09 1.45 3.63
N HIS A 193 15.81 1.75 3.88
CA HIS A 193 15.39 2.93 4.62
C HIS A 193 14.16 2.67 5.47
N CYS A 194 14.29 2.85 6.78
CA CYS A 194 13.18 2.75 7.72
C CYS A 194 13.06 4.06 8.50
N GLU A 195 11.91 4.72 8.39
CA GLU A 195 11.64 6.03 8.98
C GLU A 195 10.47 5.92 9.94
N TRP A 196 10.66 6.42 11.16
CA TRP A 196 9.69 6.40 12.23
C TRP A 196 9.38 7.83 12.66
N SER A 197 8.11 8.18 12.73
CA SER A 197 7.67 9.48 13.23
C SER A 197 6.54 9.32 14.26
N PHE A 198 6.53 10.22 15.23
CA PHE A 198 5.57 10.21 16.34
C PHE A 198 5.00 11.62 16.51
N TRP A 199 3.68 11.74 16.69
CA TRP A 199 3.03 13.03 16.88
C TRP A 199 3.37 13.72 18.22
N ASP A 200 3.74 12.94 19.24
CA ASP A 200 4.16 13.50 20.54
C ASP A 200 5.18 12.58 21.25
N PRO A 201 6.48 12.93 21.26
CA PRO A 201 7.49 12.13 21.96
C PRO A 201 7.32 12.14 23.49
N THR A 202 6.54 13.07 24.05
CA THR A 202 6.36 13.21 25.50
C THR A 202 5.25 12.31 26.06
N ALA A 203 4.23 12.01 25.26
CA ALA A 203 3.13 11.11 25.64
C ALA A 203 3.52 9.62 25.64
N MET A 204 4.64 9.24 25.01
CA MET A 204 5.12 7.86 24.88
C MET A 204 6.17 7.43 25.92
N MET A 205 6.43 8.21 26.97
CA MET A 205 7.45 7.93 28.00
C MET A 205 7.09 6.78 28.97
N SER A 206 6.59 5.66 28.48
CA SER A 206 6.75 4.40 29.18
C SER A 206 7.96 3.66 28.58
N PRO A 207 9.04 3.42 29.34
CA PRO A 207 10.22 2.70 28.87
C PRO A 207 9.89 1.35 28.21
N SER A 208 8.82 0.70 28.64
CA SER A 208 8.36 -0.57 28.07
C SER A 208 7.86 -0.44 26.63
N ILE A 209 7.30 0.70 26.23
CA ILE A 209 6.88 0.96 24.86
C ILE A 209 8.11 1.16 23.97
N MET A 210 9.10 1.92 24.45
CA MET A 210 10.33 2.20 23.70
C MET A 210 11.18 0.94 23.46
N PHE A 211 11.34 0.07 24.47
CA PHE A 211 12.02 -1.21 24.32
C PHE A 211 11.33 -2.14 23.31
N ARG A 212 9.99 -2.14 23.28
CA ARG A 212 9.23 -2.92 22.30
C ARG A 212 9.44 -2.43 20.88
N PHE A 213 9.53 -1.12 20.67
CA PHE A 213 9.87 -0.56 19.35
C PHE A 213 11.27 -0.97 18.89
N ILE A 214 12.26 -0.96 19.80
CA ILE A 214 13.62 -1.43 19.48
C ILE A 214 13.60 -2.91 19.07
N LEU A 215 12.83 -3.74 19.76
CA LEU A 215 12.68 -5.16 19.42
C LEU A 215 11.99 -5.38 18.08
N ILE A 216 10.94 -4.61 17.77
CA ILE A 216 10.24 -4.67 16.47
C ILE A 216 11.17 -4.20 15.36
N TYR A 217 11.89 -3.11 15.57
CA TYR A 217 12.89 -2.60 14.64
C TYR A 217 13.99 -3.63 14.39
N ALA A 218 14.50 -4.26 15.45
CA ALA A 218 15.47 -5.34 15.35
C ALA A 218 14.88 -6.58 14.64
N ALA A 219 13.63 -6.94 14.91
CA ALA A 219 12.97 -8.08 14.26
C ALA A 219 12.76 -7.83 12.76
N ILE A 220 12.37 -6.60 12.38
CA ILE A 220 12.19 -6.20 10.97
C ILE A 220 13.53 -6.16 10.25
N LEU A 221 14.57 -5.57 10.85
CA LEU A 221 15.88 -5.42 10.19
C LEU A 221 16.70 -6.70 10.16
N PHE A 222 16.70 -7.48 11.24
CA PHE A 222 17.55 -8.66 11.35
C PHE A 222 16.83 -9.96 11.01
N GLY A 223 15.53 -9.90 10.68
CA GLY A 223 14.70 -11.08 10.46
C GLY A 223 14.63 -12.03 11.66
N ALA A 224 15.08 -11.56 12.83
CA ALA A 224 15.18 -12.34 14.04
C ALA A 224 13.99 -12.01 14.94
N ILE A 225 12.97 -12.88 14.92
CA ILE A 225 11.92 -12.84 15.94
C ILE A 225 12.56 -13.30 17.26
N TRP A 226 12.96 -12.34 18.10
CA TRP A 226 13.25 -12.60 19.50
C TRP A 226 11.91 -12.74 20.23
N THR A 227 11.55 -13.96 20.62
CA THR A 227 10.53 -14.17 21.64
C THR A 227 11.13 -13.78 23.00
N PRO A 228 10.63 -12.74 23.69
CA PRO A 228 11.05 -12.48 25.06
C PRO A 228 10.56 -13.64 25.95
N LEU A 229 11.48 -14.21 26.73
CA LEU A 229 11.19 -15.11 27.84
C LEU A 229 10.49 -14.37 28.98
#